data_AF-A0A2P6MQY0-F1
#
_entry.id   AF-A0A2P6MQY0-F1
#
_cell.length_a   1.000
_cell.length_b   1.000
_cell.length_c   1.000
_cell.angle_alpha   90.00
_cell.angle_beta   90.00
_cell.angle_gamma   90.00
#
_symmetry.space_group_name_H-M   'P 1'
#
loop_
_entity.id
_entity.type
_entity.pdbx_description
1 polymer ?
#
loop_
_entity_poly.entity_id
_entity_poly.type
_entity_poly.pdbx_seq_one_letter_code
_entity_poly.pdbx_strand_id
1 'polypeptide(L)'
;MATNIRNIGSLSGVRVLDMGRILAAPYCSMILGDYGADVIKIEHLNRGDDTRSWGPPFTAEGGESAYFLSVNRNKRSVAIDLKKKEGLQFIYDLVKQSDVVIENFTPGKADVLGVGYEKLSQINPKIIYTSLTGFGPDGPYKSRLAYDVMISGENSCMGGLMGVTGTEDGTPVKVGVAITDVCTGLFAHGAIMAALISRGQTGVGQKIDASLLETQVAVMANIASNYLIAGIESKPMGTAHVSIVPYQGFKTKDGHIIVGALNDGQFERLSATLCRPDLSTDERFSSNTKRVQNRVALIDIIQNILIGGNTEHWLHVLEEAHVPCGPINSMSQVFNDPQVIHREMIHTIQHPTVGEFKTVGFPVKFSQTPPQMYLPPPILGQHTKEVYKTHTKRVQDFFMLVIKTCKSILNKMVCEQLGWHNDLGVSWFVCVDMAGLYSILEHIQLLKSCIPFKDLRKTIGLDKDVGKIKKKTQSDMILSLETLVPKFRSLWSEDCKLGGLELSTNLSVHIRGKDLATANL
;
A
#
# COMPACT_ATOMS: atom_id res chain seq x y z
N MET A 1 -7.14 -15.36 -20.51
CA MET A 1 -8.26 -14.39 -20.51
C MET A 1 -7.86 -13.27 -19.56
N ALA A 2 -7.63 -12.05 -20.06
CA ALA A 2 -7.36 -10.90 -19.20
C ALA A 2 -8.72 -10.38 -18.72
N THR A 3 -9.15 -10.81 -17.55
CA THR A 3 -10.34 -10.27 -16.90
C THR A 3 -10.02 -8.84 -16.48
N ASN A 4 -10.59 -7.87 -17.22
CA ASN A 4 -10.75 -6.50 -16.76
C ASN A 4 -11.71 -6.51 -15.56
N ILE A 5 -11.24 -6.96 -14.39
CA ILE A 5 -11.95 -6.74 -13.14
C ILE A 5 -11.82 -5.26 -12.86
N ARG A 6 -12.85 -4.48 -13.19
CA ARG A 6 -12.95 -3.12 -12.68
C ARG A 6 -13.06 -3.26 -11.16
N ASN A 7 -11.98 -2.92 -10.45
CA ASN A 7 -12.03 -2.76 -9.00
C ASN A 7 -13.12 -1.74 -8.67
N ILE A 8 -14.16 -2.15 -7.96
CA ILE A 8 -15.19 -1.29 -7.41
C ILE A 8 -14.97 -1.30 -5.89
N GLY A 9 -14.44 -0.20 -5.35
CA GLY A 9 -14.13 -0.01 -3.94
C GLY A 9 -13.86 1.46 -3.62
N SER A 10 -13.78 1.82 -2.34
CA SER A 10 -13.56 3.21 -1.91
C SER A 10 -12.27 3.85 -2.46
N LEU A 11 -11.28 3.02 -2.83
CA LEU A 11 -10.00 3.44 -3.40
C LEU A 11 -9.86 3.05 -4.88
N SER A 12 -10.97 2.80 -5.58
CA SER A 12 -10.96 2.60 -7.03
C SER A 12 -10.26 3.77 -7.73
N GLY A 13 -9.26 3.46 -8.55
CA GLY A 13 -8.46 4.45 -9.28
C GLY A 13 -7.17 4.87 -8.56
N VAL A 14 -7.00 4.54 -7.28
CA VAL A 14 -5.74 4.72 -6.56
C VAL A 14 -4.78 3.58 -6.92
N ARG A 15 -3.55 3.91 -7.29
CA ARG A 15 -2.47 2.94 -7.51
C ARG A 15 -1.39 3.05 -6.45
N VAL A 16 -1.03 1.90 -5.87
CA VAL A 16 -0.03 1.78 -4.80
C VAL A 16 1.15 0.95 -5.30
N LEU A 17 2.36 1.48 -5.16
CA LEU A 17 3.61 0.76 -5.37
C LEU A 17 4.14 0.29 -4.01
N ASP A 18 3.97 -1.00 -3.71
CA ASP A 18 4.42 -1.62 -2.47
C ASP A 18 5.81 -2.23 -2.66
N MET A 19 6.85 -1.51 -2.22
CA MET A 19 8.22 -2.02 -2.13
C MET A 19 8.53 -2.56 -0.72
N GLY A 20 7.54 -2.61 0.14
CA GLY A 20 7.64 -3.09 1.52
C GLY A 20 7.77 -4.60 1.61
N ARG A 21 8.39 -5.06 2.69
CA ARG A 21 8.60 -6.47 3.02
C ARG A 21 8.10 -6.81 4.42
N ILE A 22 7.99 -8.09 4.71
CA ILE A 22 7.67 -8.62 6.04
C ILE A 22 6.21 -8.37 6.44
N LEU A 23 5.92 -7.41 7.32
CA LEU A 23 4.59 -7.29 7.92
C LEU A 23 4.03 -5.87 7.87
N ALA A 24 4.65 -4.89 8.52
CA ALA A 24 4.05 -3.55 8.69
C ALA A 24 3.61 -2.89 7.35
N ALA A 25 4.54 -2.79 6.40
CA ALA A 25 4.24 -2.22 5.08
C ALA A 25 3.31 -3.13 4.24
N PRO A 26 3.53 -4.46 4.14
CA PRO A 26 2.58 -5.36 3.49
C PRO A 26 1.17 -5.33 4.07
N TYR A 27 1.02 -5.18 5.38
CA TYR A 27 -0.28 -5.10 6.05
C TYR A 27 -1.01 -3.80 5.67
N CYS A 28 -0.30 -2.67 5.69
CA CYS A 28 -0.83 -1.39 5.22
C CYS A 28 -1.29 -1.47 3.76
N SER A 29 -0.44 -1.97 2.86
CA SER A 29 -0.76 -2.04 1.43
C SER A 29 -1.87 -3.06 1.13
N MET A 30 -1.96 -4.16 1.90
CA MET A 30 -3.06 -5.10 1.81
C MET A 30 -4.40 -4.43 2.12
N ILE A 31 -4.50 -3.63 3.19
CA ILE A 31 -5.74 -2.91 3.53
C ILE A 31 -6.14 -1.93 2.43
N LEU A 32 -5.18 -1.21 1.84
CA LEU A 32 -5.45 -0.33 0.69
C LEU A 32 -5.99 -1.13 -0.50
N GLY A 33 -5.42 -2.31 -0.76
CA GLY A 33 -5.92 -3.25 -1.78
C GLY A 33 -7.32 -3.75 -1.47
N ASP A 34 -7.60 -4.12 -0.22
CA ASP A 34 -8.93 -4.53 0.26
C ASP A 34 -9.99 -3.46 0.00
N TYR A 35 -9.61 -2.18 0.05
CA TYR A 35 -10.48 -1.04 -0.28
C TYR A 35 -10.55 -0.70 -1.78
N GLY A 36 -9.89 -1.48 -2.64
CA GLY A 36 -9.99 -1.38 -4.09
C GLY A 36 -8.81 -0.70 -4.80
N ALA A 37 -7.73 -0.36 -4.09
CA ALA A 37 -6.53 0.19 -4.72
C ALA A 37 -5.82 -0.85 -5.60
N ASP A 38 -5.23 -0.43 -6.72
CA ASP A 38 -4.35 -1.26 -7.54
C ASP A 38 -2.96 -1.35 -6.90
N VAL A 39 -2.72 -2.42 -6.14
CA VAL A 39 -1.46 -2.61 -5.41
C VAL A 39 -0.48 -3.46 -6.22
N ILE A 40 0.63 -2.85 -6.62
CA ILE A 40 1.74 -3.52 -7.30
C ILE A 40 2.86 -3.77 -6.27
N LYS A 41 3.07 -5.03 -5.91
CA LYS A 41 4.14 -5.43 -5.00
C LYS A 41 5.43 -5.65 -5.78
N ILE A 42 6.46 -4.88 -5.46
CA ILE A 42 7.79 -4.97 -6.05
C ILE A 42 8.64 -5.92 -5.20
N GLU A 43 9.12 -6.98 -5.82
CA GLU A 43 9.83 -8.05 -5.16
C GLU A 43 11.18 -8.34 -5.81
N HIS A 44 12.10 -8.90 -5.02
CA HIS A 44 13.38 -9.34 -5.55
C HIS A 44 13.21 -10.55 -6.48
N LEU A 45 13.92 -10.58 -7.61
CA LEU A 45 13.83 -11.60 -8.67
C LEU A 45 13.71 -13.05 -8.17
N ASN A 46 14.64 -13.48 -7.31
CA ASN A 46 14.72 -14.90 -6.91
C ASN A 46 14.06 -15.17 -5.55
N ARG A 47 14.39 -14.37 -4.52
CA ARG A 47 13.90 -14.61 -3.15
C ARG A 47 12.48 -14.11 -2.89
N GLY A 48 12.02 -13.11 -3.66
CA GLY A 48 10.78 -12.40 -3.37
C GLY A 48 10.81 -11.58 -2.07
N ASP A 49 9.66 -11.48 -1.42
CA ASP A 49 9.53 -11.08 -0.02
C ASP A 49 10.09 -12.16 0.93
N ASP A 50 10.75 -11.74 2.02
CA ASP A 50 11.35 -12.64 3.00
C ASP A 50 10.30 -13.61 3.62
N THR A 51 9.05 -13.15 3.76
CA THR A 51 7.93 -13.96 4.31
C THR A 51 7.54 -15.15 3.44
N ARG A 52 7.92 -15.19 2.16
CA ARG A 52 7.71 -16.38 1.32
C ARG A 52 8.44 -17.60 1.86
N SER A 53 9.58 -17.38 2.54
CA SER A 53 10.40 -18.43 3.15
C SER A 53 10.12 -18.68 4.63
N TRP A 54 9.21 -17.90 5.25
CA TRP A 54 8.95 -18.00 6.68
C TRP A 54 7.92 -19.09 6.95
N GLY A 55 8.40 -20.23 7.44
CA GLY A 55 7.59 -21.32 7.96
C GLY A 55 8.44 -22.21 8.86
N PRO A 56 7.85 -23.28 9.43
CA PRO A 56 6.47 -23.73 9.26
C PRO A 56 5.41 -22.78 9.91
N PRO A 57 4.13 -22.85 9.49
CA PRO A 57 3.59 -23.80 8.51
C PRO A 57 3.67 -23.29 7.05
N PHE A 58 3.87 -24.24 6.14
CA PHE A 58 3.67 -24.08 4.70
C PHE A 58 2.38 -24.79 4.29
N THR A 59 1.76 -24.40 3.18
CA THR A 59 0.52 -25.02 2.69
C THR A 59 0.70 -26.48 2.29
N ALA A 60 1.90 -26.85 1.86
CA ALA A 60 2.36 -28.19 1.56
C ALA A 60 3.90 -28.20 1.63
N GLU A 61 4.54 -29.37 1.52
CA GLU A 61 5.99 -29.47 1.37
C GLU A 61 6.45 -28.72 0.12
N GLY A 62 7.35 -27.74 0.27
CA GLY A 62 7.76 -26.84 -0.82
C GLY A 62 6.67 -25.87 -1.31
N GLY A 63 5.53 -25.78 -0.59
CA GLY A 63 4.41 -24.89 -0.92
C GLY A 63 4.60 -23.45 -0.45
N GLU A 64 3.54 -22.66 -0.54
CA GLU A 64 3.55 -21.25 -0.12
C GLU A 64 3.56 -21.12 1.41
N SER A 65 4.22 -20.08 1.93
CA SER A 65 4.20 -19.76 3.36
C SER A 65 2.81 -19.24 3.78
N ALA A 66 2.27 -19.77 4.88
CA ALA A 66 1.05 -19.25 5.49
C ALA A 66 1.20 -17.76 5.89
N TYR A 67 2.42 -17.34 6.26
CA TYR A 67 2.72 -15.95 6.59
C TYR A 67 2.55 -15.06 5.36
N PHE A 68 3.20 -15.39 4.24
CA PHE A 68 3.08 -14.61 3.01
C PHE A 68 1.62 -14.48 2.55
N LEU A 69 0.87 -15.59 2.59
CA LEU A 69 -0.53 -15.62 2.20
C LEU A 69 -1.44 -14.76 3.11
N SER A 70 -1.07 -14.58 4.38
CA SER A 70 -1.89 -13.83 5.34
C SER A 70 -1.91 -12.31 5.11
N VAL A 71 -0.90 -11.75 4.43
CA VAL A 71 -0.71 -10.28 4.32
C VAL A 71 -0.48 -9.76 2.90
N ASN A 72 -0.77 -10.55 1.87
CA ASN A 72 -0.51 -10.17 0.48
C ASN A 72 -1.67 -10.40 -0.51
N ARG A 73 -2.89 -10.65 -0.04
CA ARG A 73 -4.09 -10.67 -0.91
C ARG A 73 -4.28 -9.32 -1.61
N ASN A 74 -4.99 -9.32 -2.75
CA ASN A 74 -5.27 -8.13 -3.57
C ASN A 74 -4.05 -7.44 -4.20
N LYS A 75 -2.87 -8.08 -4.16
CA LYS A 75 -1.63 -7.53 -4.74
C LYS A 75 -1.25 -8.20 -6.05
N ARG A 76 -0.62 -7.43 -6.93
CA ARG A 76 0.05 -7.92 -8.14
C ARG A 76 1.55 -7.96 -7.94
N SER A 77 2.13 -9.16 -7.85
CA SER A 77 3.59 -9.34 -7.74
C SER A 77 4.33 -9.03 -9.04
N VAL A 78 5.34 -8.17 -8.94
CA VAL A 78 6.32 -7.87 -9.98
C VAL A 78 7.72 -8.12 -9.41
N ALA A 79 8.44 -9.05 -10.03
CA ALA A 79 9.80 -9.38 -9.65
C ALA A 79 10.79 -8.58 -10.51
N ILE A 80 11.62 -7.75 -9.89
CA ILE A 80 12.57 -6.88 -10.59
C ILE A 80 13.85 -6.65 -9.78
N ASP A 81 14.95 -6.36 -10.48
CA ASP A 81 16.22 -6.00 -9.85
C ASP A 81 16.40 -4.48 -9.86
N LEU A 82 16.21 -3.86 -8.68
CA LEU A 82 16.38 -2.42 -8.48
C LEU A 82 17.83 -1.94 -8.60
N LYS A 83 18.82 -2.84 -8.68
CA LYS A 83 20.21 -2.44 -8.90
C LYS A 83 20.54 -2.20 -10.37
N LYS A 84 19.68 -2.65 -11.28
CA LYS A 84 19.84 -2.46 -12.72
C LYS A 84 19.17 -1.17 -13.17
N LYS A 85 19.79 -0.48 -14.14
CA LYS A 85 19.26 0.78 -14.69
C LYS A 85 17.88 0.60 -15.29
N GLU A 86 17.66 -0.52 -15.98
CA GLU A 86 16.38 -0.88 -16.58
C GLU A 86 15.32 -1.13 -15.51
N GLY A 87 15.71 -1.73 -14.38
CA GLY A 87 14.86 -1.94 -13.24
C GLY A 87 14.38 -0.64 -12.61
N LEU A 88 15.31 0.29 -12.38
CA LEU A 88 14.99 1.63 -11.85
C LEU A 88 14.15 2.45 -12.82
N GLN A 89 14.46 2.41 -14.11
CA GLN A 89 13.69 3.12 -15.11
C GLN A 89 12.24 2.64 -15.14
N PHE A 90 12.02 1.32 -14.99
CA PHE A 90 10.67 0.76 -14.87
C PHE A 90 9.94 1.23 -13.60
N ILE A 91 10.64 1.34 -12.47
CA ILE A 91 10.04 1.91 -11.25
C ILE A 91 9.64 3.37 -11.45
N TYR A 92 10.51 4.21 -12.03
CA TYR A 92 10.19 5.62 -12.29
C TYR A 92 8.96 5.77 -13.17
N ASP A 93 8.84 4.89 -14.15
CA ASP A 93 7.72 4.82 -15.06
C ASP A 93 6.40 4.39 -14.39
N LEU A 94 6.46 3.50 -13.40
CA LEU A 94 5.33 3.17 -12.53
C LEU A 94 4.97 4.33 -11.60
N VAL A 95 5.97 5.00 -11.03
CA VAL A 95 5.79 6.14 -10.10
C VAL A 95 5.04 7.30 -10.77
N LYS A 96 5.28 7.57 -12.06
CA LYS A 96 4.52 8.57 -12.84
C LYS A 96 3.01 8.31 -12.86
N GLN A 97 2.58 7.08 -12.64
CA GLN A 97 1.19 6.63 -12.70
C GLN A 97 0.67 6.13 -11.34
N SER A 98 1.48 6.24 -10.29
CA SER A 98 1.13 5.78 -8.95
C SER A 98 0.77 6.95 -8.06
N ASP A 99 -0.12 6.71 -7.11
CA ASP A 99 -0.54 7.69 -6.11
C ASP A 99 0.26 7.58 -4.84
N VAL A 100 0.63 6.35 -4.49
CA VAL A 100 1.30 6.02 -3.23
C VAL A 100 2.51 5.12 -3.51
N VAL A 101 3.62 5.39 -2.85
CA VAL A 101 4.75 4.48 -2.70
C VAL A 101 4.85 4.10 -1.23
N ILE A 102 5.01 2.82 -0.93
CA ILE A 102 5.23 2.31 0.42
C ILE A 102 6.52 1.51 0.44
N GLU A 103 7.39 1.82 1.40
CA GLU A 103 8.63 1.06 1.61
C GLU A 103 9.00 0.97 3.09
N ASN A 104 9.83 -0.01 3.42
CA ASN A 104 10.38 -0.22 4.77
C ASN A 104 11.83 -0.67 4.71
N PHE A 105 12.63 -0.05 3.83
CA PHE A 105 14.05 -0.27 3.81
C PHE A 105 14.71 0.37 5.05
N THR A 106 15.93 -0.06 5.34
CA THR A 106 16.75 0.65 6.32
C THR A 106 16.93 2.11 5.90
N PRO A 107 16.90 3.08 6.84
CA PRO A 107 17.10 4.49 6.52
C PRO A 107 18.31 4.75 5.62
N GLY A 108 18.11 5.57 4.59
CA GLY A 108 19.11 5.88 3.55
C GLY A 108 19.24 4.84 2.43
N LYS A 109 18.71 3.62 2.60
CA LYS A 109 18.82 2.58 1.57
C LYS A 109 18.01 2.90 0.31
N ALA A 110 16.82 3.48 0.48
CA ALA A 110 15.97 3.90 -0.63
C ALA A 110 16.68 4.94 -1.51
N ASP A 111 17.38 5.89 -0.88
CA ASP A 111 18.13 6.94 -1.57
C ASP A 111 19.30 6.36 -2.37
N VAL A 112 20.06 5.43 -1.77
CA VAL A 112 21.14 4.71 -2.45
C VAL A 112 20.63 3.89 -3.64
N LEU A 113 19.43 3.33 -3.52
CA LEU A 113 18.77 2.61 -4.62
C LEU A 113 18.16 3.55 -5.66
N GLY A 114 18.10 4.87 -5.42
CA GLY A 114 17.49 5.84 -6.32
C GLY A 114 15.96 5.88 -6.27
N VAL A 115 15.34 5.25 -5.27
CA VAL A 115 13.88 5.20 -5.06
C VAL A 115 13.45 5.96 -3.80
N GLY A 116 14.30 6.88 -3.34
CA GLY A 116 14.02 7.79 -2.22
C GLY A 116 13.00 8.88 -2.56
N TYR A 117 12.41 9.50 -1.54
CA TYR A 117 11.32 10.46 -1.70
C TYR A 117 11.70 11.63 -2.61
N GLU A 118 12.86 12.24 -2.39
CA GLU A 118 13.38 13.43 -3.08
C GLU A 118 13.52 13.17 -4.58
N LYS A 119 13.89 11.93 -4.95
CA LYS A 119 13.97 11.53 -6.34
C LYS A 119 12.59 11.29 -6.95
N LEU A 120 11.72 10.59 -6.23
CA LEU A 120 10.40 10.21 -6.74
C LEU A 120 9.43 11.38 -6.81
N SER A 121 9.52 12.36 -5.89
CA SER A 121 8.71 13.57 -5.90
C SER A 121 9.04 14.51 -7.05
N GLN A 122 10.30 14.53 -7.53
CA GLN A 122 10.66 15.23 -8.77
C GLN A 122 10.02 14.59 -10.01
N ILE A 123 9.81 13.27 -9.99
CA ILE A 123 9.19 12.53 -11.10
C ILE A 123 7.66 12.69 -11.04
N ASN A 124 7.08 12.65 -9.85
CA ASN A 124 5.66 12.81 -9.61
C ASN A 124 5.44 13.67 -8.35
N PRO A 125 5.21 14.99 -8.49
CA PRO A 125 4.95 15.89 -7.36
C PRO A 125 3.68 15.55 -6.56
N LYS A 126 2.80 14.71 -7.11
CA LYS A 126 1.56 14.24 -6.46
C LYS A 126 1.76 12.95 -5.65
N ILE A 127 2.98 12.42 -5.58
CA ILE A 127 3.24 11.14 -4.92
C ILE A 127 3.14 11.26 -3.40
N ILE A 128 2.41 10.33 -2.79
CA ILE A 128 2.43 10.12 -1.34
C ILE A 128 3.47 9.04 -1.07
N TYR A 129 4.59 9.41 -0.46
CA TYR A 129 5.68 8.49 -0.18
C TYR A 129 5.67 8.10 1.29
N THR A 130 5.48 6.82 1.60
CA THR A 130 5.35 6.33 2.96
C THR A 130 6.52 5.43 3.31
N SER A 131 7.33 5.86 4.29
CA SER A 131 8.45 5.11 4.84
C SER A 131 8.09 4.55 6.21
N LEU A 132 8.23 3.24 6.40
CA LEU A 132 8.04 2.58 7.69
C LEU A 132 9.38 2.04 8.18
N THR A 133 9.90 2.60 9.27
CA THR A 133 11.22 2.24 9.81
C THR A 133 11.15 1.84 11.27
N GLY A 134 12.24 1.35 11.84
CA GLY A 134 12.28 0.98 13.26
C GLY A 134 12.11 2.16 14.20
N PHE A 135 12.96 3.16 14.00
CA PHE A 135 13.20 4.26 14.94
C PHE A 135 12.91 5.64 14.34
N GLY A 136 12.44 5.70 13.09
CA GLY A 136 12.31 6.93 12.34
C GLY A 136 13.53 7.20 11.44
N PRO A 137 13.43 8.21 10.57
CA PRO A 137 14.48 8.56 9.61
C PRO A 137 15.66 9.33 10.25
N ASP A 138 15.49 9.86 11.47
CA ASP A 138 16.46 10.70 12.16
C ASP A 138 16.65 10.28 13.65
N GLY A 139 17.40 11.09 14.40
CA GLY A 139 17.74 10.78 15.78
C GLY A 139 18.89 9.78 15.96
N PRO A 140 19.23 9.45 17.22
CA PRO A 140 20.42 8.67 17.57
C PRO A 140 20.33 7.20 17.11
N TYR A 141 19.13 6.70 16.84
CA TYR A 141 18.89 5.28 16.54
C TYR A 141 18.48 5.02 15.09
N LYS A 142 18.48 6.04 14.21
CA LYS A 142 18.07 5.90 12.80
C LYS A 142 18.77 4.78 12.03
N SER A 143 20.04 4.51 12.32
CA SER A 143 20.83 3.50 11.60
C SER A 143 20.70 2.09 12.19
N ARG A 144 19.94 1.92 13.28
CA ARG A 144 19.76 0.61 13.92
C ARG A 144 18.75 -0.22 13.14
N LEU A 145 19.06 -1.51 12.99
CA LEU A 145 18.13 -2.48 12.42
C LEU A 145 17.00 -2.77 13.40
N ALA A 146 15.80 -2.99 12.87
CA ALA A 146 14.59 -3.12 13.65
C ALA A 146 13.65 -4.16 13.03
N TYR A 147 13.37 -5.24 13.76
CA TYR A 147 12.43 -6.31 13.42
C TYR A 147 11.61 -6.71 14.64
N ASP A 148 10.28 -6.82 14.57
CA ASP A 148 9.38 -7.00 15.73
C ASP A 148 9.83 -8.02 16.80
N VAL A 149 10.39 -9.18 16.41
CA VAL A 149 10.88 -10.20 17.36
C VAL A 149 12.30 -9.95 17.88
N MET A 150 13.27 -9.55 17.04
CA MET A 150 14.60 -9.13 17.56
C MET A 150 14.51 -7.84 18.39
N ILE A 151 13.43 -7.10 18.18
CA ILE A 151 12.95 -5.97 18.95
C ILE A 151 12.36 -6.37 20.32
N SER A 152 12.18 -7.66 20.62
CA SER A 152 11.89 -8.12 21.99
C SER A 152 13.06 -7.89 22.96
N GLY A 153 14.21 -7.42 22.47
CA GLY A 153 15.32 -6.91 23.28
C GLY A 153 15.57 -5.40 23.13
N GLU A 154 15.13 -4.76 22.05
CA GLU A 154 15.38 -3.33 21.80
C GLU A 154 14.07 -2.53 21.65
N ASN A 155 13.33 -2.51 20.53
CA ASN A 155 12.16 -1.60 20.44
C ASN A 155 10.93 -1.94 21.29
N SER A 156 10.61 -3.22 21.55
CA SER A 156 9.46 -3.65 22.36
C SER A 156 9.75 -3.53 23.85
N CYS A 157 11.04 -3.51 24.19
CA CYS A 157 11.53 -3.08 25.48
C CYS A 157 11.55 -1.55 25.58
N MET A 158 12.02 -0.85 24.54
CA MET A 158 12.20 0.60 24.55
C MET A 158 10.89 1.38 24.47
N GLY A 159 9.88 0.88 23.75
CA GLY A 159 8.54 1.46 23.73
C GLY A 159 7.66 1.01 24.90
N GLY A 160 8.20 0.17 25.81
CA GLY A 160 7.58 -0.18 27.09
C GLY A 160 6.57 -1.35 27.05
N LEU A 161 6.21 -1.87 25.87
CA LEU A 161 5.18 -2.90 25.74
C LEU A 161 5.52 -4.19 26.53
N MET A 162 6.76 -4.67 26.44
CA MET A 162 7.19 -5.85 27.21
C MET A 162 7.34 -5.56 28.70
N GLY A 163 7.59 -4.31 29.08
CA GLY A 163 7.67 -3.90 30.49
C GLY A 163 6.33 -4.01 31.21
N VAL A 164 5.22 -4.00 30.47
CA VAL A 164 3.86 -4.10 31.02
C VAL A 164 3.13 -5.39 30.65
N THR A 165 3.76 -6.23 29.83
CA THR A 165 3.19 -7.51 29.38
C THR A 165 3.91 -8.66 30.07
N GLY A 166 3.17 -9.49 30.81
CA GLY A 166 3.74 -10.64 31.51
C GLY A 166 2.97 -11.03 32.76
N THR A 167 3.48 -12.06 33.41
CA THR A 167 3.01 -12.52 34.72
C THR A 167 3.47 -11.58 35.83
N GLU A 168 2.79 -11.60 36.97
CA GLU A 168 3.10 -10.74 38.12
C GLU A 168 4.50 -10.97 38.72
N ASP A 169 5.15 -12.08 38.39
CA ASP A 169 6.54 -12.38 38.75
C ASP A 169 7.56 -11.44 38.07
N GLY A 170 7.11 -10.64 37.11
CA GLY A 170 7.94 -9.66 36.41
C GLY A 170 8.76 -10.24 35.27
N THR A 171 8.57 -11.52 34.91
CA THR A 171 9.23 -12.12 33.74
C THR A 171 8.69 -11.47 32.47
N PRO A 172 9.52 -10.77 31.67
CA PRO A 172 9.05 -10.10 30.45
C PRO A 172 8.58 -11.13 29.42
N VAL A 173 7.39 -10.93 28.87
CA VAL A 173 6.90 -11.76 27.76
C VAL A 173 6.48 -10.89 26.59
N LYS A 174 6.62 -11.42 25.38
CA LYS A 174 6.11 -10.74 24.18
C LYS A 174 4.63 -11.01 23.98
N VAL A 175 3.94 -10.09 23.31
CA VAL A 175 2.60 -10.32 22.79
C VAL A 175 2.64 -11.44 21.72
N GLY A 176 1.60 -12.27 21.68
CA GLY A 176 1.54 -13.45 20.80
C GLY A 176 1.54 -13.16 19.29
N VAL A 177 1.32 -11.90 18.90
CA VAL A 177 1.37 -11.39 17.53
C VAL A 177 2.33 -10.21 17.45
N ALA A 178 2.87 -9.95 16.27
CA ALA A 178 3.69 -8.77 15.97
C ALA A 178 2.84 -7.49 15.96
N ILE A 179 2.36 -7.11 17.15
CA ILE A 179 1.38 -6.04 17.32
C ILE A 179 1.94 -4.69 16.89
N THR A 180 3.24 -4.45 17.08
CA THR A 180 3.88 -3.20 16.69
C THR A 180 3.87 -3.05 15.18
N ASP A 181 4.22 -4.10 14.43
CA ASP A 181 4.15 -4.09 12.96
C ASP A 181 2.70 -3.85 12.47
N VAL A 182 1.73 -4.56 13.06
CA VAL A 182 0.30 -4.41 12.71
C VAL A 182 -0.18 -2.98 12.96
N CYS A 183 0.06 -2.45 14.17
CA CYS A 183 -0.33 -1.08 14.53
C CYS A 183 0.36 -0.04 13.65
N THR A 184 1.64 -0.24 13.29
CA THR A 184 2.36 0.72 12.44
C THR A 184 1.77 0.71 11.04
N GLY A 185 1.41 -0.47 10.52
CA GLY A 185 0.67 -0.59 9.27
C GLY A 185 -0.69 0.11 9.30
N LEU A 186 -1.41 0.04 10.44
CA LEU A 186 -2.69 0.74 10.64
C LEU A 186 -2.53 2.27 10.70
N PHE A 187 -1.52 2.77 11.42
CA PHE A 187 -1.21 4.21 11.46
C PHE A 187 -0.80 4.72 10.08
N ALA A 188 0.08 4.00 9.38
CA ALA A 188 0.49 4.35 8.02
C ALA A 188 -0.70 4.37 7.04
N HIS A 189 -1.59 3.37 7.13
CA HIS A 189 -2.83 3.35 6.36
C HIS A 189 -3.68 4.60 6.62
N GLY A 190 -3.91 4.97 7.89
CA GLY A 190 -4.65 6.19 8.24
C GLY A 190 -3.99 7.47 7.72
N ALA A 191 -2.67 7.57 7.83
CA ALA A 191 -1.90 8.71 7.32
C ALA A 191 -1.97 8.83 5.79
N ILE A 192 -1.89 7.71 5.06
CA ILE A 192 -2.04 7.68 3.60
C ILE A 192 -3.43 8.17 3.19
N MET A 193 -4.48 7.72 3.88
CA MET A 193 -5.85 8.19 3.61
C MET A 193 -5.98 9.71 3.81
N ALA A 194 -5.43 10.25 4.91
CA ALA A 194 -5.42 11.68 5.16
C ALA A 194 -4.62 12.45 4.09
N ALA A 195 -3.46 11.94 3.68
CA ALA A 195 -2.63 12.54 2.64
C ALA A 195 -3.31 12.50 1.25
N LEU A 196 -4.07 11.44 0.93
CA LEU A 196 -4.86 11.36 -0.31
C LEU A 196 -5.96 12.44 -0.34
N ILE A 197 -6.64 12.67 0.79
CA ILE A 197 -7.65 13.72 0.93
C ILE A 197 -7.00 15.11 0.80
N SER A 198 -5.90 15.36 1.52
CA SER A 198 -5.14 16.61 1.45
C SER A 198 -4.69 16.92 0.02
N ARG A 199 -4.08 15.93 -0.65
CA ARG A 199 -3.66 16.03 -2.06
C ARG A 199 -4.82 16.33 -3.01
N GLY A 200 -6.02 15.85 -2.71
CA GLY A 200 -7.22 16.18 -3.49
C GLY A 200 -7.56 17.68 -3.45
N GLN A 201 -7.17 18.38 -2.39
CA GLN A 201 -7.39 19.83 -2.21
C GLN A 201 -6.19 20.65 -2.68
N THR A 202 -4.97 20.20 -2.38
CA THR A 202 -3.73 20.95 -2.64
C THR A 202 -3.12 20.64 -4.00
N GLY A 203 -3.44 19.49 -4.58
CA GLY A 203 -2.82 18.98 -5.80
C GLY A 203 -1.40 18.45 -5.63
N VAL A 204 -0.85 18.44 -4.41
CA VAL A 204 0.55 18.08 -4.12
C VAL A 204 0.60 16.90 -3.14
N GLY A 205 1.53 15.98 -3.36
CA GLY A 205 1.80 14.85 -2.48
C GLY A 205 2.70 15.23 -1.30
N GLN A 206 3.08 14.25 -0.49
CA GLN A 206 3.95 14.47 0.67
C GLN A 206 4.68 13.19 1.07
N LYS A 207 5.72 13.35 1.89
CA LYS A 207 6.34 12.25 2.61
C LYS A 207 5.58 11.96 3.90
N ILE A 208 5.47 10.69 4.25
CA ILE A 208 4.96 10.17 5.51
C ILE A 208 6.06 9.28 6.08
N ASP A 209 6.56 9.66 7.25
CA ASP A 209 7.54 8.86 7.99
C ASP A 209 6.84 8.28 9.21
N ALA A 210 6.87 6.96 9.35
CA ALA A 210 6.31 6.23 10.50
C ALA A 210 7.39 5.32 11.10
N SER A 211 7.41 5.23 12.43
CA SER A 211 8.33 4.33 13.14
C SER A 211 7.61 3.33 14.03
N LEU A 212 8.22 2.14 14.16
CA LEU A 212 7.77 1.10 15.08
C LEU A 212 7.83 1.59 16.53
N LEU A 213 8.88 2.34 16.90
CA LEU A 213 9.06 2.88 18.26
C LEU A 213 7.97 3.89 18.62
N GLU A 214 7.75 4.91 17.81
CA GLU A 214 6.73 5.94 18.09
C GLU A 214 5.33 5.32 18.09
N THR A 215 5.07 4.37 17.19
CA THR A 215 3.83 3.60 17.18
C THR A 215 3.64 2.87 18.49
N GLN A 216 4.66 2.18 18.99
CA GLN A 216 4.55 1.42 20.22
C GLN A 216 4.28 2.32 21.42
N VAL A 217 5.01 3.44 21.54
CA VAL A 217 4.80 4.43 22.60
C VAL A 217 3.36 4.98 22.54
N ALA A 218 2.86 5.29 21.34
CA ALA A 218 1.51 5.82 21.15
C ALA A 218 0.42 4.83 21.60
N VAL A 219 0.56 3.53 21.28
CA VAL A 219 -0.46 2.54 21.65
C VAL A 219 -0.48 2.18 23.14
N MET A 220 0.50 2.63 23.94
CA MET A 220 0.46 2.46 25.40
C MET A 220 -0.66 3.27 26.07
N ALA A 221 -1.18 4.31 25.40
CA ALA A 221 -2.38 5.06 25.81
C ALA A 221 -2.41 5.43 27.31
N ASN A 222 -3.29 4.79 28.10
CA ASN A 222 -3.46 5.08 29.52
C ASN A 222 -2.23 4.67 30.36
N ILE A 223 -1.49 3.64 29.96
CA ILE A 223 -0.26 3.20 30.64
C ILE A 223 0.82 4.29 30.54
N ALA A 224 1.02 4.84 29.35
CA ALA A 224 1.93 5.98 29.17
C ALA A 224 1.43 7.20 29.96
N SER A 225 0.12 7.46 29.97
CA SER A 225 -0.47 8.57 30.71
C SER A 225 -0.29 8.44 32.23
N ASN A 226 -0.35 7.24 32.80
CA ASN A 226 -0.10 7.01 34.22
C ASN A 226 1.30 7.49 34.62
N TYR A 227 2.30 7.23 33.78
CA TYR A 227 3.66 7.70 34.01
C TYR A 227 3.80 9.20 33.75
N LEU A 228 3.35 9.69 32.58
CA LEU A 228 3.52 11.08 32.18
C LEU A 228 2.78 12.08 33.08
N ILE A 229 1.62 11.70 33.64
CA ILE A 229 0.78 12.56 34.48
C ILE A 229 1.08 12.37 35.96
N ALA A 230 1.21 11.12 36.42
CA ALA A 230 1.29 10.80 37.85
C ALA A 230 2.65 10.25 38.30
N GLY A 231 3.60 10.02 37.38
CA GLY A 231 4.90 9.42 37.69
C GLY A 231 4.81 7.96 38.14
N ILE A 232 3.69 7.29 37.87
CA ILE A 232 3.45 5.91 38.32
C ILE A 232 3.91 4.92 37.25
N GLU A 233 4.95 4.17 37.57
CA GLU A 233 5.48 3.09 36.74
C GLU A 233 4.48 1.94 36.67
N SER A 234 4.19 1.47 35.46
CA SER A 234 3.34 0.29 35.25
C SER A 234 4.16 -0.99 35.34
N LYS A 235 3.54 -2.08 35.76
CA LYS A 235 4.17 -3.40 35.91
C LYS A 235 3.32 -4.46 35.22
N PRO A 236 3.89 -5.62 34.85
CA PRO A 236 3.11 -6.74 34.37
C PRO A 236 2.08 -7.18 35.43
N MET A 237 0.83 -7.37 35.01
CA MET A 237 -0.30 -7.73 35.90
C MET A 237 -1.04 -9.00 35.44
N GLY A 238 -0.42 -9.82 34.59
CA GLY A 238 -1.10 -10.92 33.93
C GLY A 238 -2.26 -10.41 33.07
N THR A 239 -3.46 -10.92 33.34
CA THR A 239 -4.70 -10.52 32.64
C THR A 239 -5.47 -9.42 33.37
N ALA A 240 -4.96 -8.92 34.50
CA ALA A 240 -5.70 -8.00 35.35
C ALA A 240 -5.61 -6.55 34.91
N HIS A 241 -6.72 -5.82 35.05
CA HIS A 241 -6.74 -4.38 34.87
C HIS A 241 -6.08 -3.67 36.06
N VAL A 242 -5.31 -2.60 35.80
CA VAL A 242 -4.57 -1.87 36.84
C VAL A 242 -5.53 -1.17 37.81
N SER A 243 -6.58 -0.54 37.27
CA SER A 243 -7.43 0.39 38.04
C SER A 243 -8.84 -0.13 38.35
N ILE A 244 -9.21 -1.35 37.91
CA ILE A 244 -10.58 -1.87 38.02
C ILE A 244 -10.50 -3.30 38.54
N VAL A 245 -11.24 -3.60 39.62
CA VAL A 245 -11.24 -4.92 40.25
C VAL A 245 -12.68 -5.32 40.62
N PRO A 246 -13.12 -6.58 40.38
CA PRO A 246 -12.45 -7.58 39.56
C PRO A 246 -12.57 -7.24 38.07
N TYR A 247 -11.45 -7.26 37.36
CA TYR A 247 -11.42 -7.25 35.90
C TYR A 247 -10.17 -7.98 35.45
N GLN A 248 -10.29 -9.31 35.36
CA GLN A 248 -9.17 -10.20 35.04
C GLN A 248 -9.62 -11.60 34.61
N GLY A 249 -8.65 -12.44 34.25
CA GLY A 249 -8.83 -13.85 34.02
C GLY A 249 -8.86 -14.67 35.30
N PHE A 250 -9.73 -15.67 35.33
CA PHE A 250 -9.91 -16.64 36.39
C PHE A 250 -9.87 -18.05 35.81
N LYS A 251 -9.30 -18.99 36.58
CA LYS A 251 -9.36 -20.41 36.26
C LYS A 251 -10.75 -20.95 36.59
N THR A 252 -11.26 -21.78 35.71
CA THR A 252 -12.43 -22.64 35.94
C THR A 252 -11.96 -24.09 36.03
N LYS A 253 -12.88 -25.03 36.26
CA LYS A 253 -12.54 -26.45 36.38
C LYS A 253 -11.84 -27.03 35.15
N ASP A 254 -12.15 -26.52 33.96
CA ASP A 254 -11.72 -27.07 32.66
C ASP A 254 -11.06 -26.03 31.74
N GLY A 255 -10.90 -24.77 32.18
CA GLY A 255 -10.42 -23.70 31.33
C GLY A 255 -10.19 -22.37 32.06
N HIS A 256 -10.42 -21.27 31.35
CA HIS A 256 -10.28 -19.91 31.85
C HIS A 256 -11.38 -19.01 31.30
N ILE A 257 -11.83 -18.08 32.14
CA ILE A 257 -12.78 -17.02 31.77
C ILE A 257 -12.22 -15.66 32.20
N ILE A 258 -12.51 -14.61 31.45
CA ILE A 258 -12.37 -13.22 31.90
C ILE A 258 -13.69 -12.83 32.55
N VAL A 259 -13.62 -12.21 33.73
CA VAL A 259 -14.79 -11.62 34.41
C VAL A 259 -14.47 -10.18 34.75
N GLY A 260 -15.41 -9.27 34.47
CA GLY A 260 -15.27 -7.84 34.70
C GLY A 260 -16.48 -7.25 35.43
N ALA A 261 -16.21 -6.48 36.49
CA ALA A 261 -17.17 -5.59 37.14
C ALA A 261 -16.60 -4.17 37.12
N LEU A 262 -16.99 -3.39 36.12
CA LEU A 262 -16.46 -2.07 35.81
C LEU A 262 -17.02 -0.97 36.73
N ASN A 263 -18.08 -1.26 37.48
CA ASN A 263 -18.67 -0.35 38.46
C ASN A 263 -19.30 -1.13 39.62
N ASP A 264 -19.70 -0.42 40.68
CA ASP A 264 -20.19 -1.03 41.92
C ASP A 264 -21.51 -1.79 41.72
N GLY A 265 -22.40 -1.32 40.85
CA GLY A 265 -23.63 -2.05 40.52
C GLY A 265 -23.38 -3.35 39.73
N GLN A 266 -22.37 -3.40 38.87
CA GLN A 266 -21.92 -4.65 38.25
C GLN A 266 -21.29 -5.59 39.28
N PHE A 267 -20.56 -5.05 40.25
CA PHE A 267 -19.95 -5.84 41.32
C PHE A 267 -21.00 -6.43 42.27
N GLU A 268 -22.06 -5.69 42.59
CA GLU A 268 -23.20 -6.20 43.35
C GLU A 268 -23.85 -7.39 42.65
N ARG A 269 -24.13 -7.27 41.35
CA ARG A 269 -24.65 -8.40 40.55
C ARG A 269 -23.71 -9.59 40.55
N LEU A 270 -22.42 -9.37 40.27
CA LEU A 270 -21.42 -10.45 40.31
C LEU A 270 -21.39 -11.14 41.68
N SER A 271 -21.41 -10.36 42.76
CA SER A 271 -21.41 -10.89 44.14
C SER A 271 -22.63 -11.77 44.40
N ALA A 272 -23.82 -11.32 43.98
CA ALA A 272 -25.04 -12.10 44.08
C ALA A 272 -24.99 -13.38 43.22
N THR A 273 -24.50 -13.30 41.97
CA THR A 273 -24.35 -14.44 41.06
C THR A 273 -23.38 -15.49 41.59
N LEU A 274 -22.34 -15.08 42.32
CA LEU A 274 -21.39 -15.96 42.98
C LEU A 274 -21.90 -16.51 44.33
N CYS A 275 -23.19 -16.34 44.63
CA CYS A 275 -23.82 -16.72 45.90
C CYS A 275 -23.13 -16.08 47.13
N ARG A 276 -22.57 -14.87 46.94
CA ARG A 276 -21.84 -14.11 47.95
C ARG A 276 -22.26 -12.63 47.93
N PRO A 277 -23.56 -12.31 48.08
CA PRO A 277 -24.05 -10.93 48.03
C PRO A 277 -23.41 -10.05 49.11
N ASP A 278 -22.96 -10.65 50.22
CA ASP A 278 -22.23 -9.99 51.31
C ASP A 278 -20.96 -9.27 50.85
N LEU A 279 -20.31 -9.74 49.77
CA LEU A 279 -19.11 -9.08 49.23
C LEU A 279 -19.38 -7.66 48.77
N SER A 280 -20.56 -7.38 48.22
CA SER A 280 -20.92 -6.05 47.71
C SER A 280 -21.04 -5.00 48.83
N THR A 281 -21.42 -5.45 50.03
CA THR A 281 -21.59 -4.61 51.22
C THR A 281 -20.41 -4.66 52.18
N ASP A 282 -19.46 -5.58 51.98
CA ASP A 282 -18.25 -5.68 52.79
C ASP A 282 -17.46 -4.37 52.72
N GLU A 283 -17.05 -3.86 53.88
CA GLU A 283 -16.32 -2.59 53.96
C GLU A 283 -15.07 -2.59 53.10
N ARG A 284 -14.45 -3.75 52.84
CA ARG A 284 -13.25 -3.93 52.00
C ARG A 284 -13.54 -3.87 50.49
N PHE A 285 -14.77 -4.12 50.05
CA PHE A 285 -15.09 -4.29 48.62
C PHE A 285 -16.23 -3.39 48.11
N SER A 286 -16.86 -2.63 49.00
CA SER A 286 -17.99 -1.72 48.74
C SER A 286 -17.80 -0.65 47.65
N SER A 287 -16.57 -0.35 47.24
CA SER A 287 -16.30 0.54 46.10
C SER A 287 -15.08 0.07 45.32
N ASN A 288 -14.97 0.44 44.03
CA ASN A 288 -13.82 0.05 43.21
C ASN A 288 -12.47 0.40 43.85
N THR A 289 -12.32 1.59 44.43
CA THR A 289 -11.08 2.00 45.11
C THR A 289 -10.70 1.02 46.22
N LYS A 290 -11.68 0.59 47.02
CA LYS A 290 -11.45 -0.40 48.08
C LYS A 290 -11.18 -1.80 47.53
N ARG A 291 -11.84 -2.19 46.43
CA ARG A 291 -11.53 -3.45 45.72
C ARG A 291 -10.12 -3.47 45.16
N VAL A 292 -9.63 -2.34 44.64
CA VAL A 292 -8.24 -2.19 44.19
C VAL A 292 -7.27 -2.35 45.37
N GLN A 293 -7.54 -1.71 46.51
CA GLN A 293 -6.72 -1.83 47.73
C GLN A 293 -6.71 -3.26 48.29
N ASN A 294 -7.83 -3.96 48.23
CA ASN A 294 -8.01 -5.31 48.77
C ASN A 294 -8.05 -6.39 47.67
N ARG A 295 -7.36 -6.14 46.54
CA ARG A 295 -7.40 -6.97 45.33
C ARG A 295 -7.19 -8.45 45.62
N VAL A 296 -6.06 -8.79 46.26
CA VAL A 296 -5.65 -10.18 46.51
C VAL A 296 -6.76 -10.94 47.23
N ALA A 297 -7.29 -10.36 48.32
CA ALA A 297 -8.35 -10.97 49.10
C ALA A 297 -9.64 -11.21 48.29
N LEU A 298 -10.06 -10.25 47.47
CA LEU A 298 -11.27 -10.39 46.66
C LEU A 298 -11.09 -11.41 45.54
N ILE A 299 -9.95 -11.38 44.85
CA ILE A 299 -9.63 -12.27 43.74
C ILE A 299 -9.52 -13.71 44.22
N ASP A 300 -8.91 -13.97 45.37
CA ASP A 300 -8.84 -15.31 45.96
C ASP A 300 -10.23 -15.88 46.26
N ILE A 301 -11.14 -15.05 46.78
CA ILE A 301 -12.54 -15.45 47.03
C ILE A 301 -13.23 -15.84 45.72
N ILE A 302 -13.15 -14.98 44.70
CA ILE A 302 -13.80 -15.22 43.40
C ILE A 302 -13.19 -16.45 42.72
N GLN A 303 -11.86 -16.59 42.75
CA GLN A 303 -11.15 -17.72 42.16
C GLN A 303 -11.53 -19.06 42.81
N ASN A 304 -11.68 -19.10 44.14
CA ASN A 304 -12.11 -20.30 44.86
C ASN A 304 -13.55 -20.72 44.53
N ILE A 305 -14.40 -19.79 44.12
CA ILE A 305 -15.76 -20.10 43.67
C ILE A 305 -15.72 -20.61 42.22
N LEU A 306 -15.08 -19.87 41.32
CA LEU A 306 -15.07 -20.15 39.88
C LEU A 306 -14.35 -21.47 39.54
N ILE A 307 -13.38 -21.91 40.33
CA ILE A 307 -12.71 -23.20 40.11
C ILE A 307 -13.65 -24.41 40.31
N GLY A 308 -14.77 -24.23 41.00
CA GLY A 308 -15.75 -25.30 41.27
C GLY A 308 -16.63 -25.67 40.09
N GLY A 309 -16.72 -24.83 39.05
CA GLY A 309 -17.59 -25.03 37.89
C GLY A 309 -16.85 -25.04 36.56
N ASN A 310 -17.46 -25.65 35.54
CA ASN A 310 -16.95 -25.66 34.17
C ASN A 310 -17.08 -24.26 33.53
N THR A 311 -16.24 -23.98 32.54
CA THR A 311 -16.20 -22.72 31.79
C THR A 311 -17.56 -22.34 31.21
N GLU A 312 -18.20 -23.27 30.51
CA GLU A 312 -19.50 -23.03 29.85
C GLU A 312 -20.60 -22.71 30.87
N HIS A 313 -20.61 -23.40 32.01
CA HIS A 313 -21.56 -23.14 33.09
C HIS A 313 -21.42 -21.70 33.60
N TRP A 314 -20.19 -21.25 33.89
CA TRP A 314 -19.97 -19.89 34.38
C TRP A 314 -20.28 -18.81 33.34
N LEU A 315 -19.95 -19.03 32.06
CA LEU A 315 -20.32 -18.11 31.00
C LEU A 315 -21.84 -17.91 30.96
N HIS A 316 -22.60 -19.01 30.94
CA HIS A 316 -24.06 -18.96 30.93
C HIS A 316 -24.61 -18.21 32.17
N VAL A 317 -24.17 -18.59 33.37
CA VAL A 317 -24.63 -17.98 34.64
C VAL A 317 -24.31 -16.48 34.73
N LEU A 318 -23.11 -16.07 34.28
CA LEU A 318 -22.70 -14.67 34.31
C LEU A 318 -23.40 -13.83 33.23
N GLU A 319 -23.60 -14.38 32.03
CA GLU A 319 -24.32 -13.73 30.93
C GLU A 319 -25.80 -13.50 31.28
N GLU A 320 -26.48 -14.50 31.85
CA GLU A 320 -27.87 -14.38 32.33
C GLU A 320 -28.01 -13.30 33.42
N ALA A 321 -26.98 -13.12 34.24
CA ALA A 321 -26.93 -12.09 35.27
C ALA A 321 -26.47 -10.70 34.75
N HIS A 322 -26.24 -10.55 33.44
CA HIS A 322 -25.69 -9.33 32.84
C HIS A 322 -24.38 -8.86 33.48
N VAL A 323 -23.51 -9.82 33.81
CA VAL A 323 -22.15 -9.58 34.26
C VAL A 323 -21.20 -9.72 33.07
N PRO A 324 -20.38 -8.71 32.74
CA PRO A 324 -19.40 -8.82 31.66
C PRO A 324 -18.43 -9.99 31.87
N CYS A 325 -18.45 -10.95 30.96
CA CYS A 325 -17.52 -12.07 30.94
C CYS A 325 -17.19 -12.51 29.50
N GLY A 326 -16.18 -13.36 29.36
CA GLY A 326 -15.87 -14.00 28.08
C GLY A 326 -14.83 -15.12 28.21
N PRO A 327 -14.80 -16.07 27.27
CA PRO A 327 -13.83 -17.17 27.29
C PRO A 327 -12.44 -16.69 26.84
N ILE A 328 -11.39 -17.38 27.32
CA ILE A 328 -10.05 -17.28 26.73
C ILE A 328 -9.91 -18.38 25.68
N ASN A 329 -10.18 -18.04 24.42
CA ASN A 329 -10.26 -19.00 23.32
C ASN A 329 -8.90 -19.32 22.67
N SER A 330 -8.75 -20.59 22.28
CA SER A 330 -7.75 -21.03 21.28
C SER A 330 -8.17 -20.61 19.86
N MET A 331 -7.23 -20.63 18.91
CA MET A 331 -7.55 -20.26 17.51
C MET A 331 -8.60 -21.16 16.86
N SER A 332 -8.68 -22.45 17.23
CA SER A 332 -9.75 -23.32 16.74
C SER A 332 -11.12 -22.91 17.29
N GLN A 333 -11.21 -22.50 18.56
CA GLN A 333 -12.44 -21.96 19.13
C GLN A 333 -12.82 -20.63 18.49
N VAL A 334 -11.86 -19.71 18.28
CA VAL A 334 -12.10 -18.44 17.57
C VAL A 334 -12.72 -18.67 16.19
N PHE A 335 -12.15 -19.54 15.38
CA PHE A 335 -12.65 -19.77 14.01
C PHE A 335 -13.90 -20.66 13.92
N ASN A 336 -14.34 -21.25 15.02
CA ASN A 336 -15.62 -21.95 15.10
C ASN A 336 -16.70 -21.14 15.85
N ASP A 337 -16.36 -19.94 16.34
CA ASP A 337 -17.28 -19.08 17.07
C ASP A 337 -18.43 -18.59 16.16
N PRO A 338 -19.70 -18.70 16.59
CA PRO A 338 -20.85 -18.30 15.78
C PRO A 338 -20.84 -16.83 15.37
N GLN A 339 -20.35 -15.93 16.24
CA GLN A 339 -20.27 -14.51 15.93
C GLN A 339 -19.15 -14.23 14.94
N VAL A 340 -17.99 -14.88 15.05
CA VAL A 340 -16.88 -14.77 14.09
C VAL A 340 -17.32 -15.23 12.69
N ILE A 341 -18.06 -16.33 12.60
CA ILE A 341 -18.64 -16.84 11.35
C ILE A 341 -19.69 -15.87 10.81
N HIS A 342 -20.64 -15.43 11.65
CA HIS A 342 -21.70 -14.47 11.28
C HIS A 342 -21.13 -13.14 10.77
N ARG A 343 -20.00 -12.70 11.34
CA ARG A 343 -19.29 -11.48 10.93
C ARG A 343 -18.38 -11.67 9.72
N GLU A 344 -18.43 -12.82 9.06
CA GLU A 344 -17.67 -13.14 7.85
C GLU A 344 -16.18 -12.88 8.04
N MET A 345 -15.63 -13.35 9.17
CA MET A 345 -14.20 -13.20 9.47
C MET A 345 -13.35 -14.34 8.91
N ILE A 346 -13.97 -15.27 8.17
CA ILE A 346 -13.30 -16.39 7.50
C ILE A 346 -13.74 -16.36 6.04
N HIS A 347 -12.78 -16.16 5.14
CA HIS A 347 -13.01 -16.18 3.70
C HIS A 347 -12.30 -17.36 3.07
N THR A 348 -12.96 -18.01 2.12
CA THR A 348 -12.37 -19.06 1.29
C THR A 348 -11.98 -18.46 -0.05
N ILE A 349 -10.72 -18.63 -0.46
CA ILE A 349 -10.19 -18.09 -1.71
C ILE A 349 -9.45 -19.16 -2.52
N GLN A 350 -9.51 -19.03 -3.84
CA GLN A 350 -8.81 -19.91 -4.79
C GLN A 350 -7.44 -19.34 -5.13
N HIS A 351 -6.39 -20.12 -4.89
CA HIS A 351 -5.00 -19.76 -5.19
C HIS A 351 -4.44 -20.60 -6.34
N PRO A 352 -3.66 -20.02 -7.27
CA PRO A 352 -3.14 -20.74 -8.45
C PRO A 352 -2.33 -22.00 -8.15
N THR A 353 -1.60 -22.04 -7.03
CA THR A 353 -0.73 -23.18 -6.66
C THR A 353 -1.18 -23.93 -5.41
N VAL A 354 -2.01 -23.32 -4.56
CA VAL A 354 -2.45 -23.92 -3.28
C VAL A 354 -3.83 -24.55 -3.43
N GLY A 355 -4.60 -24.15 -4.44
CA GLY A 355 -6.02 -24.49 -4.54
C GLY A 355 -6.83 -23.64 -3.57
N GLU A 356 -7.85 -24.25 -3.00
CA GLU A 356 -8.74 -23.58 -2.05
C GLU A 356 -8.09 -23.46 -0.67
N PHE A 357 -8.08 -22.25 -0.09
CA PHE A 357 -7.65 -22.05 1.29
C PHE A 357 -8.46 -20.98 2.02
N LYS A 358 -8.41 -21.02 3.37
CA LYS A 358 -9.10 -20.07 4.25
C LYS A 358 -8.17 -18.95 4.71
N THR A 359 -8.68 -17.73 4.75
CA THR A 359 -7.97 -16.54 5.25
C THR A 359 -8.89 -15.67 6.11
N VAL A 360 -8.29 -14.78 6.91
CA VAL A 360 -9.04 -13.86 7.78
C VAL A 360 -9.72 -12.79 6.95
N GLY A 361 -11.01 -12.59 7.22
CA GLY A 361 -11.87 -11.59 6.58
C GLY A 361 -11.61 -10.15 6.98
N PHE A 362 -12.47 -9.25 6.51
CA PHE A 362 -12.33 -7.82 6.75
C PHE A 362 -12.85 -7.40 8.13
N PRO A 363 -12.04 -6.75 8.97
CA PRO A 363 -12.46 -6.35 10.32
C PRO A 363 -13.42 -5.15 10.33
N VAL A 364 -13.46 -4.35 9.25
CA VAL A 364 -14.34 -3.18 9.11
C VAL A 364 -15.28 -3.42 7.93
N LYS A 365 -16.59 -3.25 8.14
CA LYS A 365 -17.62 -3.48 7.13
C LYS A 365 -18.20 -2.15 6.65
N PHE A 366 -18.13 -1.87 5.36
CA PHE A 366 -18.72 -0.68 4.75
C PHE A 366 -20.09 -1.01 4.16
N SER A 367 -21.06 -0.11 4.33
CA SER A 367 -22.43 -0.32 3.86
C SER A 367 -22.60 -0.12 2.35
N GLN A 368 -21.82 0.77 1.72
CA GLN A 368 -21.96 1.11 0.29
C GLN A 368 -20.81 0.57 -0.57
N THR A 369 -19.60 0.51 -0.03
CA THR A 369 -18.37 0.11 -0.74
C THR A 369 -17.64 -0.98 0.03
N PRO A 370 -18.27 -2.15 0.26
CA PRO A 370 -17.68 -3.20 1.08
C PRO A 370 -16.29 -3.61 0.55
N PRO A 371 -15.29 -3.81 1.43
CA PRO A 371 -13.99 -4.35 1.02
C PRO A 371 -14.15 -5.69 0.29
N GLN A 372 -13.27 -5.96 -0.67
CA GLN A 372 -13.36 -7.16 -1.54
C GLN A 372 -12.03 -7.89 -1.67
N MET A 373 -12.06 -9.23 -1.71
CA MET A 373 -10.91 -10.05 -2.07
C MET A 373 -11.06 -10.45 -3.54
N TYR A 374 -10.54 -9.63 -4.44
CA TYR A 374 -10.66 -9.85 -5.89
C TYR A 374 -9.43 -10.53 -6.51
N LEU A 375 -8.27 -10.52 -5.81
CA LEU A 375 -7.11 -11.34 -6.17
C LEU A 375 -6.60 -12.14 -4.96
N PRO A 376 -6.25 -13.42 -5.14
CA PRO A 376 -5.51 -14.14 -4.11
C PRO A 376 -4.10 -13.52 -3.94
N PRO A 377 -3.40 -13.82 -2.85
CA PRO A 377 -1.98 -13.50 -2.75
C PRO A 377 -1.22 -13.99 -3.99
N PRO A 378 -0.29 -13.21 -4.56
CA PRO A 378 0.33 -13.55 -5.83
C PRO A 378 1.50 -14.52 -5.67
N ILE A 379 1.67 -15.44 -6.63
CA ILE A 379 2.94 -16.14 -6.79
C ILE A 379 4.04 -15.16 -7.20
N LEU A 380 5.30 -15.48 -6.91
CA LEU A 380 6.42 -14.57 -7.18
C LEU A 380 6.49 -14.19 -8.66
N GLY A 381 6.43 -12.89 -8.95
CA GLY A 381 6.54 -12.34 -10.30
C GLY A 381 5.38 -12.68 -11.23
N GLN A 382 4.24 -13.16 -10.69
CA GLN A 382 3.07 -13.57 -11.47
C GLN A 382 2.64 -12.54 -12.51
N HIS A 383 2.74 -11.25 -12.16
CA HIS A 383 2.21 -10.14 -12.94
C HIS A 383 3.32 -9.33 -13.64
N THR A 384 4.60 -9.72 -13.53
CA THR A 384 5.72 -8.97 -14.13
C THR A 384 5.49 -8.68 -15.62
N LYS A 385 5.13 -9.70 -16.40
CA LYS A 385 4.88 -9.54 -17.85
C LYS A 385 3.63 -8.71 -18.15
N GLU A 386 2.58 -8.84 -17.35
CA GLU A 386 1.33 -8.10 -17.52
C GLU A 386 1.51 -6.61 -17.26
N VAL A 387 2.13 -6.28 -16.12
CA VAL A 387 2.40 -4.90 -15.73
C VAL A 387 3.36 -4.25 -16.73
N TYR A 388 4.41 -4.97 -17.14
CA TYR A 388 5.35 -4.48 -18.15
C TYR A 388 4.67 -4.20 -19.51
N LYS A 389 3.83 -5.11 -20.01
CA LYS A 389 3.10 -4.94 -21.28
C LYS A 389 2.07 -3.81 -21.22
N THR A 390 1.34 -3.70 -20.12
CA THR A 390 0.34 -2.63 -19.95
C THR A 390 1.03 -1.26 -19.98
N HIS A 391 2.21 -1.19 -19.37
CA HIS A 391 3.04 0.00 -19.41
C HIS A 391 3.56 0.32 -20.82
N THR A 392 4.18 -0.65 -21.50
CA THR A 392 4.73 -0.42 -22.85
C THR A 392 3.66 -0.13 -23.89
N LYS A 393 2.48 -0.76 -23.81
CA LYS A 393 1.37 -0.49 -24.72
C LYS A 393 0.84 0.94 -24.58
N ARG A 394 0.72 1.47 -23.36
CA ARG A 394 0.33 2.88 -23.15
C ARG A 394 1.32 3.85 -23.77
N VAL A 395 2.62 3.57 -23.65
CA VAL A 395 3.67 4.36 -24.29
C VAL A 395 3.54 4.29 -25.82
N GLN A 396 3.34 3.09 -26.38
CA GLN A 396 3.12 2.91 -27.81
C GLN A 396 1.86 3.62 -28.33
N ASP A 397 0.73 3.51 -27.63
CA ASP A 397 -0.53 4.15 -27.99
C ASP A 397 -0.40 5.68 -27.97
N PHE A 398 0.32 6.22 -26.98
CA PHE A 398 0.66 7.65 -26.94
C PHE A 398 1.52 8.07 -28.14
N PHE A 399 2.58 7.33 -28.47
CA PHE A 399 3.41 7.63 -29.65
C PHE A 399 2.61 7.54 -30.96
N MET A 400 1.73 6.55 -31.09
CA MET A 400 0.85 6.42 -32.26
C MET A 400 -0.14 7.58 -32.36
N LEU A 401 -0.64 8.09 -31.23
CA LEU A 401 -1.47 9.29 -31.19
C LEU A 401 -0.69 10.53 -31.65
N VAL A 402 0.55 10.72 -31.18
CA VAL A 402 1.43 11.81 -31.63
C VAL A 402 1.68 11.72 -33.13
N ILE A 403 2.05 10.55 -33.65
CA ILE A 403 2.26 10.33 -35.09
C ILE A 403 0.99 10.63 -35.88
N LYS A 404 -0.18 10.16 -35.43
CA LYS A 404 -1.47 10.41 -36.08
C LYS A 404 -1.84 11.89 -36.07
N THR A 405 -1.55 12.60 -34.98
CA THR A 405 -1.80 14.03 -34.83
C THR A 405 -0.87 14.84 -35.74
N CYS A 406 0.43 14.54 -35.75
CA CYS A 406 1.38 15.15 -36.67
C CYS A 406 0.98 14.91 -38.14
N LYS A 407 0.57 13.69 -38.50
CA LYS A 407 0.03 13.37 -39.84
C LYS A 407 -1.24 14.17 -40.16
N SER A 408 -2.15 14.32 -39.20
CA SER A 408 -3.39 15.09 -39.39
C SER A 408 -3.13 16.58 -39.57
N ILE A 409 -2.17 17.15 -38.82
CA ILE A 409 -1.76 18.56 -38.96
C ILE A 409 -1.09 18.76 -40.32
N LEU A 410 -0.17 17.87 -40.71
CA LEU A 410 0.45 17.87 -42.04
C LEU A 410 -0.60 17.75 -43.16
N ASN A 411 -1.57 16.84 -43.03
CA ASN A 411 -2.64 16.69 -44.01
C ASN A 411 -3.52 17.93 -44.07
N LYS A 412 -3.85 18.56 -42.93
CA LYS A 412 -4.61 19.84 -42.92
C LYS A 412 -3.82 20.98 -43.56
N MET A 413 -2.53 21.11 -43.24
CA MET A 413 -1.65 22.09 -43.87
C MET A 413 -1.57 21.89 -45.38
N VAL A 414 -1.54 20.64 -45.84
CA VAL A 414 -1.54 20.28 -47.26
C VAL A 414 -2.90 20.56 -47.91
N CYS A 415 -4.01 20.24 -47.26
CA CYS A 415 -5.36 20.50 -47.78
C CYS A 415 -5.69 22.00 -47.84
N GLU A 416 -5.31 22.78 -46.83
CA GLU A 416 -5.56 24.22 -46.77
C GLU A 416 -4.62 25.03 -47.67
N GLN A 417 -3.38 24.58 -47.91
CA GLN A 417 -2.46 25.23 -48.89
C GLN A 417 -2.80 24.96 -50.35
N LEU A 418 -3.59 23.91 -50.64
CA LEU A 418 -3.91 23.51 -52.00
C LEU A 418 -5.30 23.97 -52.48
N GLY A 419 -6.17 24.44 -51.59
CA GLY A 419 -7.50 24.94 -51.96
C GLY A 419 -8.39 23.88 -52.62
N TRP A 420 -8.43 22.66 -52.05
CA TRP A 420 -9.13 21.53 -52.67
C TRP A 420 -10.48 21.26 -51.99
N HIS A 421 -11.58 21.62 -52.65
CA HIS A 421 -12.88 21.01 -52.39
C HIS A 421 -12.95 19.64 -53.08
N ASN A 422 -13.40 18.65 -52.31
CA ASN A 422 -13.67 17.27 -52.73
C ASN A 422 -14.61 17.24 -53.94
N ASP A 423 -14.15 16.72 -55.09
CA ASP A 423 -15.08 16.19 -56.10
C ASP A 423 -14.56 15.02 -56.93
N LEU A 424 -13.34 14.54 -56.75
CA LEU A 424 -12.85 13.36 -57.48
C LEU A 424 -12.03 12.48 -56.55
N GLY A 425 -12.52 11.26 -56.30
CA GLY A 425 -11.94 10.29 -55.37
C GLY A 425 -10.53 9.83 -55.73
N VAL A 426 -9.52 10.63 -55.35
CA VAL A 426 -8.09 10.35 -55.51
C VAL A 426 -7.37 10.54 -54.17
N SER A 427 -6.67 9.51 -53.71
CA SER A 427 -5.85 9.57 -52.49
C SER A 427 -4.43 10.10 -52.81
N TRP A 428 -3.94 11.07 -52.04
CA TRP A 428 -2.64 11.73 -52.26
C TRP A 428 -1.70 11.56 -51.06
N PHE A 429 -0.42 11.28 -51.34
CA PHE A 429 0.67 11.12 -50.36
C PHE A 429 1.48 12.42 -50.19
N VAL A 430 1.72 12.81 -48.94
CA VAL A 430 2.57 13.93 -48.55
C VAL A 430 3.99 13.40 -48.26
N CYS A 431 4.98 13.77 -49.07
CA CYS A 431 6.40 13.52 -48.77
C CYS A 431 6.94 14.61 -47.85
N VAL A 432 7.17 14.25 -46.59
CA VAL A 432 7.92 15.04 -45.61
C VAL A 432 9.41 14.79 -45.84
N ASP A 433 10.22 15.85 -45.83
CA ASP A 433 11.67 15.76 -45.98
C ASP A 433 12.27 14.85 -44.91
N MET A 434 13.01 13.84 -45.37
CA MET A 434 13.52 12.72 -44.59
C MET A 434 14.53 13.17 -43.52
N ALA A 435 15.13 14.36 -43.61
CA ALA A 435 16.10 14.84 -42.63
C ALA A 435 15.50 15.13 -41.24
N GLY A 436 14.28 15.70 -41.17
CA GLY A 436 13.55 15.90 -39.91
C GLY A 436 13.03 14.59 -39.31
N LEU A 437 12.65 13.64 -40.17
CA LEU A 437 12.34 12.27 -39.76
C LEU A 437 13.58 11.49 -39.33
N TYR A 438 14.76 11.80 -39.87
CA TYR A 438 16.04 11.19 -39.50
C TYR A 438 16.48 11.58 -38.09
N SER A 439 16.22 12.82 -37.64
CA SER A 439 16.44 13.23 -36.23
C SER A 439 15.50 12.48 -35.27
N ILE A 440 14.24 12.26 -35.67
CA ILE A 440 13.28 11.41 -34.95
C ILE A 440 13.71 9.94 -35.01
N LEU A 441 14.29 9.48 -36.13
CA LEU A 441 14.77 8.11 -36.33
C LEU A 441 16.11 7.82 -35.66
N GLU A 442 16.99 8.81 -35.46
CA GLU A 442 18.20 8.71 -34.63
C GLU A 442 17.83 8.59 -33.15
N HIS A 443 16.75 9.25 -32.71
CA HIS A 443 16.15 8.98 -31.40
C HIS A 443 15.43 7.61 -31.33
N ILE A 444 14.92 7.10 -32.45
CA ILE A 444 14.49 5.68 -32.59
C ILE A 444 15.70 4.72 -32.60
N GLN A 445 16.90 5.19 -32.98
CA GLN A 445 18.14 4.42 -32.97
C GLN A 445 18.63 4.15 -31.54
N LEU A 446 18.34 5.05 -30.59
CA LEU A 446 18.43 4.82 -29.14
C LEU A 446 17.42 3.79 -28.63
N LEU A 447 16.30 3.57 -29.34
CA LEU A 447 15.28 2.55 -29.04
C LEU A 447 15.51 1.20 -29.76
N LYS A 448 16.55 1.07 -30.62
CA LYS A 448 16.91 -0.20 -31.30
C LYS A 448 17.29 -1.34 -30.35
N SER A 449 17.48 -1.08 -29.05
CA SER A 449 17.76 -2.12 -28.06
C SER A 449 16.52 -2.95 -27.65
N CYS A 450 15.30 -2.64 -28.13
CA CYS A 450 14.08 -3.23 -27.56
C CYS A 450 13.13 -4.00 -28.50
N ILE A 451 13.28 -3.99 -29.84
CA ILE A 451 12.34 -4.72 -30.74
C ILE A 451 13.05 -5.22 -32.03
N PRO A 452 12.89 -6.49 -32.47
CA PRO A 452 13.39 -6.98 -33.76
C PRO A 452 12.68 -6.36 -34.98
N PHE A 453 13.47 -5.95 -35.97
CA PHE A 453 13.10 -5.13 -37.15
C PHE A 453 12.05 -5.75 -38.12
N LYS A 454 11.69 -7.02 -37.95
CA LYS A 454 10.89 -7.79 -38.93
C LYS A 454 9.38 -7.49 -38.86
N ASP A 455 8.89 -6.98 -37.73
CA ASP A 455 7.46 -6.75 -37.49
C ASP A 455 6.97 -5.35 -37.91
N LEU A 456 7.88 -4.39 -38.09
CA LEU A 456 7.53 -3.02 -38.44
C LEU A 456 7.11 -2.87 -39.92
N ARG A 457 7.77 -3.58 -40.84
CA ARG A 457 7.55 -3.47 -42.30
C ARG A 457 6.15 -3.93 -42.74
N LYS A 458 5.58 -4.93 -42.07
CA LYS A 458 4.26 -5.48 -42.43
C LYS A 458 3.10 -4.57 -42.04
N THR A 459 3.33 -3.68 -41.07
CA THR A 459 2.31 -2.81 -40.48
C THR A 459 2.12 -1.50 -41.26
N ILE A 460 3.11 -1.11 -42.06
CA ILE A 460 3.17 0.22 -42.70
C ILE A 460 2.90 0.26 -44.21
N GLY A 461 2.70 -0.87 -44.88
CA GLY A 461 2.05 -0.94 -46.21
C GLY A 461 2.64 -0.06 -47.33
N LEU A 462 3.96 0.09 -47.38
CA LEU A 462 4.66 0.92 -48.36
C LEU A 462 5.26 0.07 -49.48
N ASP A 463 4.44 -0.30 -50.47
CA ASP A 463 4.91 -0.78 -51.76
C ASP A 463 3.90 -0.33 -52.84
N LYS A 464 4.13 0.84 -53.45
CA LYS A 464 4.00 1.11 -54.91
C LYS A 464 3.95 2.60 -55.29
N ASP A 465 4.86 2.92 -56.22
CA ASP A 465 4.85 3.93 -57.30
C ASP A 465 5.02 5.43 -57.02
N VAL A 466 5.99 6.00 -57.75
CA VAL A 466 6.50 7.39 -57.69
C VAL A 466 6.50 7.98 -59.11
N GLY A 467 5.92 9.19 -59.30
CA GLY A 467 5.98 9.90 -60.59
C GLY A 467 5.53 11.37 -60.60
N LYS A 468 6.48 12.30 -60.35
CA LYS A 468 6.71 13.65 -60.96
C LYS A 468 5.71 14.86 -60.92
N ILE A 469 6.15 15.93 -60.22
CA ILE A 469 6.47 17.34 -60.67
C ILE A 469 5.47 18.56 -60.53
N LYS A 470 5.94 19.59 -59.77
CA LYS A 470 5.88 21.11 -59.85
C LYS A 470 4.53 21.89 -59.75
N LYS A 471 4.44 23.18 -59.34
CA LYS A 471 5.18 24.16 -58.47
C LYS A 471 4.40 25.51 -58.49
N LYS A 472 4.20 26.21 -57.36
CA LYS A 472 4.07 27.69 -57.16
C LYS A 472 3.77 28.00 -55.67
N THR A 473 3.94 29.21 -55.13
CA THR A 473 5.21 29.82 -54.63
C THR A 473 5.04 30.27 -53.16
N GLN A 474 6.16 30.40 -52.44
CA GLN A 474 6.35 30.32 -50.97
C GLN A 474 5.96 31.54 -50.11
N SER A 475 5.74 32.71 -50.69
CA SER A 475 5.79 33.98 -49.93
C SER A 475 4.59 34.20 -49.01
N ASP A 476 3.44 33.59 -49.30
CA ASP A 476 2.21 33.76 -48.52
C ASP A 476 2.13 32.83 -47.30
N MET A 477 2.99 31.80 -47.22
CA MET A 477 3.01 30.80 -46.14
C MET A 477 3.74 31.24 -44.87
N ILE A 478 4.69 32.16 -44.98
CA ILE A 478 5.57 32.56 -43.86
C ILE A 478 4.80 33.40 -42.81
N LEU A 479 3.85 34.24 -43.26
CA LEU A 479 3.08 35.13 -42.38
C LEU A 479 2.11 34.36 -41.44
N SER A 480 1.64 33.18 -41.84
CA SER A 480 0.69 32.36 -41.06
C SER A 480 1.36 31.46 -40.02
N LEU A 481 2.65 31.13 -40.18
CA LEU A 481 3.39 30.33 -39.20
C LEU A 481 3.82 31.17 -37.98
N GLU A 482 4.12 32.45 -38.18
CA GLU A 482 4.51 33.39 -37.10
C GLU A 482 3.38 33.62 -36.08
N THR A 483 2.12 33.45 -36.49
CA THR A 483 0.93 33.61 -35.62
C THR A 483 0.50 32.32 -34.89
N LEU A 484 0.90 31.14 -35.36
CA LEU A 484 0.50 29.84 -34.83
C LEU A 484 1.47 29.28 -33.76
N VAL A 485 2.76 29.58 -33.89
CA VAL A 485 3.81 29.11 -32.98
C VAL A 485 3.64 29.63 -31.53
N PRO A 486 3.22 30.89 -31.28
CA PRO A 486 2.97 31.37 -29.91
C PRO A 486 1.80 30.65 -29.23
N LYS A 487 0.74 30.28 -29.97
CA LYS A 487 -0.40 29.51 -29.47
C LYS A 487 -0.04 28.06 -29.13
N PHE A 488 0.87 27.47 -29.91
CA PHE A 488 1.40 26.13 -29.61
C PHE A 488 2.35 26.16 -28.39
N ARG A 489 3.14 27.22 -28.22
CA ARG A 489 3.96 27.43 -27.01
C ARG A 489 3.12 27.64 -25.75
N SER A 490 1.98 28.34 -25.81
CA SER A 490 1.13 28.50 -24.62
C SER A 490 0.53 27.17 -24.17
N LEU A 491 0.06 26.35 -25.11
CA LEU A 491 -0.44 24.97 -24.86
C LEU A 491 0.67 24.02 -24.37
N TRP A 492 1.92 24.22 -24.79
CA TRP A 492 3.07 23.46 -24.31
C TRP A 492 3.54 23.90 -22.90
N SER A 493 3.30 25.16 -22.53
CA SER A 493 3.80 25.74 -21.26
C SER A 493 2.95 25.44 -20.03
N GLU A 494 1.64 25.14 -20.18
CA GLU A 494 0.75 24.89 -19.05
C GLU A 494 0.79 23.43 -18.52
N ASP A 495 1.17 22.45 -19.34
CA ASP A 495 1.14 21.02 -18.94
C ASP A 495 2.48 20.26 -19.07
N CYS A 496 3.54 20.89 -19.61
CA CYS A 496 4.83 20.21 -19.84
C CYS A 496 6.03 21.03 -19.36
N LYS A 497 6.20 21.20 -18.05
CA LYS A 497 7.53 21.47 -17.46
C LYS A 497 8.26 20.15 -17.23
N LEU A 498 8.62 19.46 -18.32
CA LEU A 498 9.80 18.60 -18.31
C LEU A 498 11.02 19.53 -18.37
N GLY A 499 11.82 19.49 -17.31
CA GLY A 499 12.92 20.44 -17.09
C GLY A 499 13.88 20.56 -18.28
N GLY A 500 14.19 21.80 -18.62
CA GLY A 500 15.53 22.22 -19.06
C GLY A 500 16.00 21.81 -20.45
N LEU A 501 15.12 21.43 -21.37
CA LEU A 501 15.49 21.29 -22.79
C LEU A 501 15.01 22.52 -23.56
N GLU A 502 15.89 23.53 -23.69
CA GLU A 502 15.75 24.53 -24.74
C GLU A 502 15.92 23.82 -26.09
N LEU A 503 14.82 23.68 -26.82
CA LEU A 503 14.83 23.28 -28.22
C LEU A 503 15.29 24.48 -29.06
N SER A 504 16.59 24.60 -29.31
CA SER A 504 17.09 25.39 -30.45
C SER A 504 17.15 24.46 -31.66
N THR A 505 16.22 24.60 -32.60
CA THR A 505 16.24 23.81 -33.84
C THR A 505 16.35 24.75 -35.03
N ASN A 506 17.56 24.84 -35.58
CA ASN A 506 17.78 25.54 -36.84
C ASN A 506 17.15 24.76 -37.97
N LEU A 507 16.12 25.35 -38.59
CA LEU A 507 15.47 24.81 -39.77
C LEU A 507 16.16 25.42 -41.00
N SER A 508 17.00 24.64 -41.69
CA SER A 508 17.60 25.03 -42.97
C SER A 508 16.94 24.23 -44.10
N VAL A 509 16.37 24.95 -45.07
CA VAL A 509 15.69 24.38 -46.24
C VAL A 509 16.59 24.51 -47.46
N HIS A 510 16.93 23.40 -48.11
CA HIS A 510 17.72 23.39 -49.35
C HIS A 510 16.93 22.86 -50.54
N ILE A 511 17.04 23.55 -51.68
CA ILE A 511 16.55 23.07 -52.97
C ILE A 511 17.65 23.23 -54.02
N ARG A 512 18.11 22.10 -54.57
CA ARG A 512 19.07 22.01 -55.70
C ARG A 512 20.34 22.85 -55.55
N GLY A 513 21.14 22.54 -54.53
CA GLY A 513 22.56 22.90 -54.51
C GLY A 513 22.89 24.39 -54.33
N LYS A 514 21.99 25.20 -53.78
CA LYS A 514 22.33 26.52 -53.22
C LYS A 514 21.71 26.71 -51.85
N ASP A 515 22.51 27.22 -50.92
CA ASP A 515 22.09 27.67 -49.59
C ASP A 515 21.22 28.92 -49.74
N LEU A 516 20.02 28.91 -49.18
CA LEU A 516 19.05 30.00 -49.39
C LEU A 516 18.61 30.73 -48.11
N ALA A 517 18.79 30.16 -46.92
CA ALA A 517 18.78 30.88 -45.64
C ALA A 517 19.06 29.93 -44.46
N THR A 518 19.83 30.41 -43.49
CA THR A 518 19.93 29.85 -42.14
C THR A 518 19.08 30.72 -41.21
N ALA A 519 18.04 30.15 -40.62
CA ALA A 519 17.36 30.76 -39.49
C ALA A 519 17.85 30.07 -38.22
N ASN A 520 18.50 30.83 -37.33
CA ASN A 520 18.78 30.37 -35.98
C ASN A 520 17.50 30.48 -35.16
N LEU A 521 17.07 29.38 -34.54
CA LEU A 521 15.86 29.31 -33.70
C LEU A 521 16.22 28.94 -32.28
#